data_AF-A0A834IF47-F1
#
_entry.id   AF-A0A834IF47-F1
#
_cell.length_a   1.000
_cell.length_b   1.000
_cell.length_c   1.000
_cell.angle_alpha   90.00
_cell.angle_beta   90.00
_cell.angle_gamma   90.00
#
_symmetry.space_group_name_H-M   'P 1'
#
loop_
_entity.id
_entity.type
_entity.pdbx_description
1 polymer ?
#
loop_
_entity_poly.entity_id
_entity_poly.type
_entity_poly.pdbx_seq_one_letter_code
_entity_poly.pdbx_strand_id
1 'polypeptide(L)'
;MQTLCKNHFLQQLYRKIDGAVLWSQNERNLDCVITFQTHSILQRFMLRFDGLQLDCNDHLFIYDGAHAVGTYKFDLSCKNTKQTLGAMFTRTNYVTLKYVTDNWGTDTNGFKLVITAVKDPKHPCMEFRCNLREFCIATDLVCDGINHCADGSDESSNNLCQNTETGTILGLEVTWFVVVVISTFLVLLVLIVGVSICVCRRSSWSHRSGNSIGQQNASYSLGQMYGSNGQVVKPTSGSTTTLADGNATTVPSGNWRRPAGPLGFRKPPARDRPYCPAG
;
A
#
# COMPACT_ATOMS: atom_id res chain seq x y z
N MET A 1 15.73 10.82 6.91
CA MET A 1 15.94 12.12 7.58
C MET A 1 17.34 12.61 7.24
N GLN A 2 17.47 13.63 6.39
CA GLN A 2 18.79 14.16 5.99
C GLN A 2 19.07 15.44 6.75
N THR A 3 20.10 15.44 7.60
CA THR A 3 20.71 16.67 8.13
C THR A 3 21.20 17.50 6.96
N LEU A 4 20.92 18.80 6.99
CA LEU A 4 21.05 19.73 5.86
C LEU A 4 22.38 19.57 5.09
N CYS A 5 23.51 19.32 5.79
CA CYS A 5 24.84 19.59 5.24
C CYS A 5 25.94 18.56 5.53
N LYS A 6 25.63 17.32 5.89
CA LYS A 6 26.67 16.36 6.36
C LYS A 6 27.72 15.92 5.32
N ASN A 7 27.48 16.13 4.02
CA ASN A 7 28.41 15.69 2.97
C ASN A 7 28.82 16.86 2.07
N HIS A 8 30.06 17.33 2.22
CA HIS A 8 30.66 18.37 1.35
C HIS A 8 30.58 18.05 -0.15
N PHE A 9 30.60 16.77 -0.52
CA PHE A 9 30.54 16.33 -1.92
C PHE A 9 29.17 16.54 -2.58
N LEU A 10 28.08 16.66 -1.80
CA LEU A 10 26.72 16.85 -2.33
C LEU A 10 26.31 18.33 -2.42
N GLN A 11 27.19 19.26 -2.05
CA GLN A 11 26.93 20.70 -2.08
C GLN A 11 26.98 21.28 -3.50
N GLN A 12 27.65 20.59 -4.44
CA GLN A 12 27.82 21.05 -5.83
C GLN A 12 26.83 20.43 -6.83
N LEU A 13 25.96 19.51 -6.39
CA LEU A 13 24.99 18.86 -7.28
C LEU A 13 23.59 19.43 -7.03
N TYR A 14 23.00 20.04 -8.05
CA TYR A 14 21.61 20.49 -7.99
C TYR A 14 20.69 19.28 -7.86
N ARG A 15 19.71 19.36 -6.94
CA ARG A 15 18.74 18.30 -6.70
C ARG A 15 17.40 18.67 -7.31
N LYS A 16 16.87 17.81 -8.17
CA LYS A 16 15.51 17.95 -8.66
C LYS A 16 14.53 17.48 -7.60
N ILE A 17 13.60 18.34 -7.22
CA ILE A 17 12.59 18.07 -6.20
C ILE A 17 11.23 18.65 -6.62
N ASP A 18 10.17 17.94 -6.25
CA ASP A 18 8.80 18.47 -6.29
C ASP A 18 8.43 19.09 -4.94
N GLY A 19 8.81 18.44 -3.84
CA GLY A 19 8.71 18.98 -2.49
C GLY A 19 9.84 18.48 -1.61
N ALA A 20 10.24 19.28 -0.62
CA ALA A 20 11.22 18.88 0.37
C ALA A 20 10.99 19.61 1.70
N VAL A 21 11.26 18.91 2.80
CA VAL A 21 11.33 19.51 4.13
C VAL A 21 12.78 19.49 4.60
N LEU A 22 13.27 20.68 4.88
CA LEU A 22 14.58 20.93 5.45
C LEU A 22 14.41 21.31 6.92
N TRP A 23 15.25 20.75 7.76
CA TRP A 23 15.28 21.11 9.17
C TRP A 23 16.72 21.28 9.64
N SER A 24 16.89 22.19 10.59
CA SER A 24 18.13 22.49 11.29
C SER A 24 17.86 22.52 12.79
N GLN A 25 18.78 22.01 13.59
CA GLN A 25 18.70 22.00 15.05
C GLN A 25 20.09 22.18 15.66
N ASN A 26 20.35 23.36 16.23
CA ASN A 26 21.59 23.74 16.91
C ASN A 26 22.87 23.41 16.10
N GLU A 27 22.87 23.75 14.81
CA GLU A 27 24.04 23.56 13.93
C GLU A 27 25.10 24.64 14.21
N ARG A 28 26.38 24.25 14.35
CA ARG A 28 27.48 25.15 14.72
C ARG A 28 28.63 25.08 13.73
N ASN A 29 29.30 26.22 13.52
CA ASN A 29 30.39 26.41 12.54
C ASN A 29 30.05 25.85 11.16
N LEU A 30 28.82 26.05 10.73
CA LEU A 30 28.32 25.50 9.47
C LEU A 30 28.44 26.58 8.38
N ASP A 31 29.09 26.26 7.26
CA ASP A 31 28.91 26.99 6.00
C ASP A 31 28.39 25.99 4.97
N CYS A 32 27.12 26.14 4.61
CA CYS A 32 26.46 25.18 3.76
C CYS A 32 25.66 25.84 2.66
N VAL A 33 25.87 25.35 1.44
CA VAL A 33 25.17 25.78 0.24
C VAL A 33 24.47 24.57 -0.37
N ILE A 34 23.17 24.71 -0.66
CA ILE A 34 22.36 23.68 -1.29
C ILE A 34 21.51 24.32 -2.37
N THR A 35 21.48 23.69 -3.54
CA THR A 35 20.71 24.17 -4.69
C THR A 35 19.66 23.15 -5.09
N PHE A 36 18.43 23.62 -5.25
CA PHE A 36 17.31 22.84 -5.75
C PHE A 36 16.87 23.34 -7.12
N GLN A 37 16.39 22.41 -7.93
CA GLN A 37 15.82 22.65 -9.25
C GLN A 37 14.44 22.00 -9.31
N THR A 38 13.47 22.65 -9.93
CA THR A 38 12.18 22.01 -10.22
C THR A 38 12.31 21.00 -11.37
N HIS A 39 11.37 20.07 -11.50
CA HIS A 39 11.35 19.15 -12.64
C HIS A 39 11.04 19.85 -13.97
N SER A 40 10.28 20.95 -13.91
CA SER A 40 9.91 21.76 -15.09
C SER A 40 10.33 23.22 -14.94
N ILE A 41 10.75 23.83 -16.05
CA ILE A 41 11.04 25.27 -16.15
C ILE A 41 9.78 26.15 -15.97
N LEU A 42 8.59 25.57 -16.11
CA LEU A 42 7.31 26.25 -15.90
C LEU A 42 6.89 26.27 -14.42
N GLN A 43 7.66 25.61 -13.56
CA GLN A 43 7.48 25.61 -12.11
C GLN A 43 8.48 26.57 -11.48
N ARG A 44 8.13 27.04 -10.28
CA ARG A 44 8.98 27.84 -9.40
C ARG A 44 8.81 27.36 -7.97
N PHE A 45 9.71 27.76 -7.08
CA PHE A 45 9.63 27.36 -5.68
C PHE A 45 8.81 28.31 -4.82
N MET A 46 7.92 27.72 -4.02
CA MET A 46 7.35 28.32 -2.82
C MET A 46 8.15 27.83 -1.61
N LEU A 47 8.49 28.77 -0.72
CA LEU A 47 9.23 28.53 0.51
C LEU A 47 8.37 28.99 1.70
N ARG A 48 8.27 28.14 2.72
CA ARG A 48 7.50 28.40 3.93
C ARG A 48 8.21 27.87 5.15
N PHE A 49 8.23 28.64 6.23
CA PHE A 49 8.73 28.17 7.51
C PHE A 49 7.59 27.63 8.38
N ASP A 50 7.74 26.41 8.87
CA ASP A 50 6.88 25.82 9.90
C ASP A 50 7.36 26.18 11.32
N GLY A 51 8.65 26.48 11.44
CA GLY A 51 9.30 27.05 12.62
C GLY A 51 10.58 27.74 12.18
N LEU A 52 10.90 28.88 12.79
CA LEU A 52 12.12 29.64 12.51
C LEU A 52 12.57 30.33 13.78
N GLN A 53 13.75 29.96 14.24
CA GLN A 53 14.44 30.57 15.37
C GLN A 53 15.94 30.50 15.10
N LEU A 54 16.51 31.60 14.62
CA LEU A 54 17.93 31.69 14.33
C LEU A 54 18.64 32.49 15.42
N ASP A 55 19.94 32.23 15.56
CA ASP A 55 20.81 33.15 16.29
C ASP A 55 20.94 34.48 15.53
N CYS A 56 21.33 35.55 16.22
CA CYS A 56 21.51 36.86 15.60
C CYS A 56 22.79 36.95 14.77
N ASN A 57 23.76 36.08 15.05
CA ASN A 57 24.97 35.96 14.26
C ASN A 57 24.81 34.97 13.10
N ASP A 58 23.80 34.11 13.16
CA ASP A 58 23.46 33.16 12.11
C ASP A 58 22.69 33.85 10.99
N HIS A 59 22.99 33.44 9.76
CA HIS A 59 22.33 33.95 8.57
C HIS A 59 21.91 32.82 7.64
N LEU A 60 20.63 32.85 7.25
CA LEU A 60 20.09 32.02 6.19
C LEU A 60 19.75 32.89 4.98
N PHE A 61 20.60 32.80 3.96
CA PHE A 61 20.45 33.49 2.69
C PHE A 61 19.68 32.64 1.70
N ILE A 62 18.71 33.26 1.02
CA ILE A 62 17.89 32.65 -0.02
C ILE A 62 18.17 33.36 -1.34
N TYR A 63 18.68 32.63 -2.32
CA TYR A 63 18.95 33.12 -3.67
C TYR A 63 17.92 32.57 -4.67
N ASP A 64 17.41 33.45 -5.53
CA ASP A 64 16.48 33.13 -6.62
C ASP A 64 17.30 32.79 -7.88
N GLY A 65 18.04 31.69 -7.83
CA GLY A 65 18.96 31.26 -8.87
C GLY A 65 19.71 29.98 -8.49
N ALA A 66 20.56 29.50 -9.39
CA ALA A 66 21.27 28.23 -9.28
C ALA A 66 22.58 28.27 -8.48
N HIS A 67 23.00 29.45 -8.01
CA HIS A 67 24.26 29.63 -7.30
C HIS A 67 24.11 30.67 -6.18
N ALA A 68 24.89 30.51 -5.10
CA ALA A 68 24.95 31.44 -3.98
C ALA A 68 25.92 32.61 -4.26
N VAL A 69 25.76 33.26 -5.41
CA VAL A 69 26.59 34.40 -5.84
C VAL A 69 25.73 35.61 -6.15
N GLY A 70 26.21 36.80 -5.79
CA GLY A 70 25.52 38.06 -6.03
C GLY A 70 24.50 38.41 -4.94
N THR A 71 23.44 39.13 -5.33
CA THR A 71 22.41 39.62 -4.41
C THR A 71 21.45 38.52 -4.01
N TYR A 72 21.33 38.26 -2.71
CA TYR A 72 20.30 37.40 -2.17
C TYR A 72 18.91 38.05 -2.27
N LYS A 73 17.88 37.21 -2.32
CA LYS A 73 16.47 37.65 -2.30
C LYS A 73 15.98 37.88 -0.88
N PHE A 74 16.41 37.03 0.06
CA PHE A 74 16.10 37.16 1.48
C PHE A 74 17.35 36.85 2.31
N ASP A 75 17.51 37.59 3.40
CA ASP A 75 18.49 37.37 4.46
C ASP A 75 17.71 37.27 5.76
N LEU A 76 17.75 36.08 6.35
CA LEU A 76 17.01 35.73 7.55
C LEU A 76 17.97 35.54 8.71
N SER A 77 17.66 36.17 9.83
CA SER A 77 18.40 36.06 11.09
C SER A 77 17.41 36.10 12.26
N CYS A 78 17.86 36.32 13.51
CA CYS A 78 17.03 36.32 14.72
C CYS A 78 15.88 37.34 14.73
N LYS A 79 15.95 38.38 13.88
CA LYS A 79 14.89 39.38 13.74
C LYS A 79 13.66 38.84 13.02
N ASN A 80 13.82 37.74 12.28
CA ASN A 80 12.77 37.15 11.48
C ASN A 80 12.13 35.99 12.24
N THR A 81 10.81 35.88 12.12
CA THR A 81 10.02 34.84 12.76
C THR A 81 9.04 34.25 11.75
N LYS A 82 8.47 33.08 12.05
CA LYS A 82 7.42 32.47 11.22
C LYS A 82 6.24 33.42 10.96
N GLN A 83 5.87 34.25 11.93
CA GLN A 83 4.70 35.14 11.82
C GLN A 83 4.99 36.34 10.92
N THR A 84 6.24 36.81 10.91
CA THR A 84 6.67 37.91 10.04
C THR A 84 6.96 37.43 8.62
N LEU A 85 7.34 36.17 8.45
CA LEU A 85 7.59 35.54 7.17
C LEU A 85 6.37 34.75 6.67
N GLY A 86 5.69 35.30 5.67
CA GLY A 86 4.67 34.55 4.93
C GLY A 86 5.27 33.53 3.95
N ALA A 87 4.42 32.95 3.10
CA ALA A 87 4.87 32.15 1.98
C ALA A 87 5.66 33.02 0.99
N MET A 88 6.93 32.66 0.78
CA MET A 88 7.84 33.33 -0.13
C MET A 88 7.87 32.58 -1.45
N PHE A 89 8.02 33.30 -2.56
CA PHE A 89 8.07 32.69 -3.88
C PHE A 89 9.30 33.15 -4.66
N THR A 90 9.93 32.21 -5.33
CA THR A 90 10.98 32.46 -6.33
C THR A 90 10.35 32.83 -7.67
N ARG A 91 11.16 33.40 -8.56
CA ARG A 91 10.81 33.71 -9.95
C ARG A 91 11.39 32.68 -10.91
N THR A 92 12.54 32.13 -10.58
CA THR A 92 13.24 31.13 -11.38
C THR A 92 12.85 29.71 -10.95
N ASN A 93 13.24 28.73 -11.76
CA ASN A 93 13.07 27.30 -11.50
C ASN A 93 14.19 26.73 -10.60
N TYR A 94 15.02 27.60 -10.03
CA TYR A 94 16.12 27.26 -9.13
C TYR A 94 15.99 28.03 -7.83
N VAL A 95 16.38 27.40 -6.72
CA VAL A 95 16.57 28.09 -5.45
C VAL A 95 17.86 27.61 -4.81
N THR A 96 18.69 28.55 -4.38
CA THR A 96 19.91 28.24 -3.64
C THR A 96 19.78 28.78 -2.23
N LEU A 97 20.02 27.90 -1.26
CA LEU A 97 20.02 28.24 0.16
C LEU A 97 21.47 28.22 0.65
N LYS A 98 21.88 29.29 1.32
CA LYS A 98 23.16 29.34 2.03
C LYS A 98 22.90 29.58 3.50
N TYR A 99 23.27 28.62 4.34
CA TYR A 99 23.14 28.73 5.78
C TYR A 99 24.52 28.81 6.40
N VAL A 100 24.78 29.93 7.10
CA VAL A 100 26.04 30.22 7.77
C VAL A 100 25.77 30.37 9.26
N THR A 101 26.45 29.57 10.08
CA THR A 101 26.38 29.63 11.53
C THR A 101 27.73 29.87 12.17
N ASP A 102 27.73 30.47 13.35
CA ASP A 102 28.94 30.64 14.15
C ASP A 102 29.15 29.49 15.16
N ASN A 103 30.10 29.66 16.08
CA ASN A 103 30.40 28.66 17.10
C ASN A 103 29.43 28.70 18.29
N TRP A 104 28.48 29.63 18.30
CA TRP A 104 27.52 29.87 19.35
C TRP A 104 26.13 29.40 18.91
N GLY A 105 25.33 28.91 19.84
CA GLY A 105 24.01 28.41 19.52
C GLY A 105 23.35 27.67 20.67
N THR A 106 22.04 27.84 20.79
CA THR A 106 21.22 27.16 21.80
C THR A 106 20.46 25.98 21.19
N ASP A 107 20.01 25.04 22.02
CA ASP A 107 19.23 23.88 21.55
C ASP A 107 17.88 24.25 20.93
N THR A 108 17.42 25.48 21.15
CA THR A 108 16.20 26.03 20.53
C THR A 108 16.44 26.66 19.16
N ASN A 109 17.71 26.91 18.81
CA ASN A 109 18.04 27.48 17.50
C ASN A 109 17.85 26.41 16.43
N GLY A 110 17.15 26.78 15.36
CA GLY A 110 16.80 25.88 14.29
C GLY A 110 15.67 26.43 13.44
N PHE A 111 15.39 25.70 12.36
CA PHE A 111 14.26 26.02 11.51
C PHE A 111 13.73 24.76 10.87
N LYS A 112 12.45 24.81 10.48
CA LYS A 112 11.81 23.83 9.62
C LYS A 112 11.28 24.58 8.40
N LEU A 113 11.92 24.36 7.27
CA LEU A 113 11.63 24.98 5.98
C LEU A 113 10.99 23.95 5.05
N VAL A 114 9.78 24.26 4.58
CA VAL A 114 9.07 23.51 3.56
C VAL A 114 9.29 24.20 2.22
N ILE A 115 9.76 23.44 1.24
CA ILE A 115 10.02 23.89 -0.13
C ILE A 115 9.09 23.09 -1.04
N THR A 116 8.33 23.79 -1.88
CA THR A 116 7.37 23.18 -2.79
C THR A 116 7.57 23.74 -4.20
N ALA A 117 7.64 22.88 -5.20
CA ALA A 117 7.57 23.26 -6.60
C ALA A 117 6.10 23.54 -6.96
N VAL A 118 5.82 24.79 -7.31
CA VAL A 118 4.48 25.26 -7.67
C VAL A 118 4.43 25.68 -9.13
N LYS A 119 3.30 25.40 -9.78
CA LYS A 119 3.00 25.81 -11.16
C LYS A 119 1.95 26.92 -11.16
N ASP A 120 2.17 27.94 -11.98
CA ASP A 120 1.24 29.07 -12.10
C ASP A 120 -0.08 28.65 -12.77
N PRO A 121 -1.24 29.23 -12.36
CA PRO A 121 -2.58 28.87 -12.86
C PRO A 121 -2.77 29.13 -14.36
N LYS A 122 -1.86 29.90 -14.97
CA LYS A 122 -1.85 30.16 -16.43
C LYS A 122 -1.56 28.90 -17.24
N HIS A 123 -0.98 27.88 -16.62
CA HIS A 123 -0.61 26.64 -17.28
C HIS A 123 -1.56 25.51 -16.87
N PRO A 124 -1.77 24.50 -17.72
CA PRO A 124 -2.67 23.39 -17.42
C PRO A 124 -2.21 22.64 -16.17
N CYS A 125 -3.15 22.46 -15.25
CA CYS A 125 -2.97 21.75 -13.99
C CYS A 125 -3.65 20.39 -14.09
N MET A 126 -2.86 19.34 -14.21
CA MET A 126 -3.35 17.96 -14.25
C MET A 126 -3.26 17.27 -12.87
N GLU A 127 -2.75 18.01 -11.88
CA GLU A 127 -2.44 17.55 -10.54
C GLU A 127 -3.37 18.23 -9.52
N PHE A 128 -2.91 18.42 -8.27
CA PHE A 128 -3.71 19.07 -7.24
C PHE A 128 -3.58 20.59 -7.32
N ARG A 129 -4.71 21.29 -7.13
CA ARG A 129 -4.78 22.75 -7.14
C ARG A 129 -5.08 23.29 -5.75
N CYS A 130 -4.17 24.08 -5.23
CA CYS A 130 -4.33 24.77 -3.96
C CYS A 130 -5.48 25.78 -4.04
N ASN A 131 -6.23 25.95 -2.95
CA ASN A 131 -7.32 26.93 -2.91
C ASN A 131 -6.75 28.37 -2.90
N LEU A 132 -5.64 28.57 -2.20
CA LEU A 132 -4.94 29.84 -2.19
C LEU A 132 -4.19 30.08 -3.51
N ARG A 133 -4.56 31.16 -4.21
CA ARG A 133 -3.92 31.64 -5.46
C ARG A 133 -3.96 30.66 -6.64
N GLU A 134 -4.67 29.54 -6.51
CA GLU A 134 -4.90 28.54 -7.57
C GLU A 134 -3.62 27.94 -8.16
N PHE A 135 -2.54 27.91 -7.39
CA PHE A 135 -1.31 27.24 -7.82
C PHE A 135 -1.46 25.72 -7.80
N CYS A 136 -0.66 25.06 -8.62
CA CYS A 136 -0.67 23.60 -8.69
C CYS A 136 0.60 22.99 -8.16
N ILE A 137 0.42 21.89 -7.43
CA ILE A 137 1.46 21.09 -6.80
C ILE A 137 1.32 19.64 -7.27
N ALA A 138 2.43 18.91 -7.16
CA ALA A 138 2.47 17.50 -7.48
C ALA A 138 1.58 16.69 -6.52
N THR A 139 0.93 15.64 -7.03
CA THR A 139 -0.05 14.84 -6.28
C THR A 139 0.55 13.99 -5.17
N ASP A 140 1.87 13.77 -5.22
CA ASP A 140 2.64 13.05 -4.19
C ASP A 140 2.83 13.87 -2.91
N LEU A 141 2.63 15.19 -2.99
CA LEU A 141 2.72 16.13 -1.86
C LEU A 141 1.36 16.39 -1.17
N VAL A 142 0.33 15.64 -1.54
CA VAL A 142 -1.02 15.81 -1.02
C VAL A 142 -1.28 14.72 0.01
N CYS A 143 -1.78 15.10 1.19
CA CYS A 143 -2.05 14.20 2.31
C CYS A 143 -0.78 13.56 2.91
N ASP A 144 0.35 14.28 2.89
CA ASP A 144 1.61 13.80 3.44
C ASP A 144 1.89 14.32 4.88
N GLY A 145 0.94 15.07 5.45
CA GLY A 145 1.04 15.70 6.76
C GLY A 145 1.82 17.01 6.76
N ILE A 146 2.25 17.53 5.61
CA ILE A 146 2.99 18.77 5.45
C ILE A 146 2.18 19.74 4.60
N ASN A 147 2.08 21.00 5.05
CA ASN A 147 1.31 22.01 4.33
C ASN A 147 2.15 22.66 3.21
N HIS A 148 2.03 22.10 2.01
CA HIS A 148 2.61 22.56 0.77
C HIS A 148 1.81 23.70 0.11
N CYS A 149 0.50 23.82 0.36
CA CYS A 149 -0.35 24.85 -0.25
C CYS A 149 -0.42 26.21 0.48
N ALA A 150 0.33 26.38 1.57
CA ALA A 150 0.31 27.54 2.46
C ALA A 150 -1.00 27.70 3.30
N ASP A 151 -2.15 27.39 2.71
CA ASP A 151 -3.46 27.41 3.34
C ASP A 151 -3.85 26.06 3.98
N GLY A 152 -3.11 24.99 3.68
CA GLY A 152 -3.41 23.63 4.15
C GLY A 152 -4.52 22.93 3.36
N SER A 153 -4.85 23.43 2.17
CA SER A 153 -5.87 22.84 1.31
C SER A 153 -5.52 21.43 0.80
N ASP A 154 -4.23 21.15 0.67
CA ASP A 154 -3.64 19.84 0.40
C ASP A 154 -3.96 18.81 1.48
N GLU A 155 -3.96 19.21 2.75
CA GLU A 155 -4.22 18.31 3.89
C GLU A 155 -5.68 18.28 4.33
N SER A 156 -6.42 19.38 4.08
CA SER A 156 -7.82 19.54 4.52
C SER A 156 -8.84 18.93 3.55
N SER A 157 -8.40 18.39 2.41
CA SER A 157 -9.29 17.75 1.44
C SER A 157 -9.78 16.40 1.97
N ASN A 158 -10.78 16.44 2.87
CA ASN A 158 -11.34 15.27 3.58
C ASN A 158 -11.69 14.08 2.68
N ASN A 159 -12.02 14.31 1.40
CA ASN A 159 -12.35 13.22 0.48
C ASN A 159 -11.13 12.62 -0.24
N LEU A 160 -10.03 13.38 -0.39
CA LEU A 160 -8.80 12.89 -1.03
C LEU A 160 -7.89 12.18 -0.01
N CYS A 161 -7.79 12.71 1.21
CA CYS A 161 -6.90 12.16 2.25
C CYS A 161 -7.50 10.98 3.04
N GLN A 162 -8.75 10.62 2.79
CA GLN A 162 -9.39 9.45 3.42
C GLN A 162 -9.03 8.11 2.75
N ASN A 163 -8.24 8.11 1.67
CA ASN A 163 -7.90 6.89 0.92
C ASN A 163 -6.47 6.38 1.13
N THR A 164 -5.89 6.60 2.31
CA THR A 164 -4.61 5.99 2.72
C THR A 164 -4.67 5.25 4.07
N GLU A 165 -5.89 4.96 4.56
CA GLU A 165 -6.10 3.97 5.63
C GLU A 165 -7.12 2.90 5.20
N THR A 166 -6.84 2.22 4.10
CA THR A 166 -7.46 0.91 3.83
C THR A 166 -6.78 -0.16 4.70
N GLY A 167 -7.03 -0.12 6.02
CA GLY A 167 -6.41 -1.11 6.92
C GLY A 167 -6.68 -1.03 8.42
N THR A 168 -7.54 -0.13 8.90
CA THR A 168 -7.73 0.10 10.35
C THR A 168 -9.20 0.34 10.68
N ILE A 169 -9.97 -0.75 10.80
CA ILE A 169 -11.26 -0.67 11.49
C ILE A 169 -10.94 -0.71 12.99
N LEU A 170 -11.23 0.38 13.71
CA LEU A 170 -11.08 0.50 15.17
C LEU A 170 -9.63 0.40 15.69
N GLY A 171 -8.66 1.01 15.01
CA GLY A 171 -7.31 1.19 15.57
C GLY A 171 -6.53 -0.11 15.84
N LEU A 172 -6.94 -1.22 15.22
CA LEU A 172 -6.20 -2.47 15.22
C LEU A 172 -5.89 -2.84 13.77
N GLU A 173 -4.66 -3.29 13.49
CA GLU A 173 -4.27 -3.75 12.16
C GLU A 173 -5.26 -4.83 11.64
N VAL A 174 -5.79 -4.66 10.42
CA VAL A 174 -6.76 -5.58 9.80
C VAL A 174 -6.28 -7.04 9.75
N THR A 175 -4.97 -7.27 9.78
CA THR A 175 -4.35 -8.59 9.89
C THR A 175 -4.80 -9.35 11.13
N TRP A 176 -4.89 -8.67 12.28
CA TRP A 176 -5.24 -9.32 13.54
C TRP A 176 -6.75 -9.59 13.65
N PHE A 177 -7.58 -8.69 13.10
CA PHE A 177 -9.03 -8.84 13.10
C PHE A 177 -9.48 -10.10 12.35
N VAL A 178 -8.90 -10.34 11.16
CA VAL A 178 -9.23 -11.52 10.35
C VAL A 178 -8.84 -12.82 11.07
N VAL A 179 -7.68 -12.85 11.74
CA VAL A 179 -7.22 -14.03 12.51
C VAL A 179 -8.15 -14.32 13.69
N VAL A 180 -8.60 -13.30 14.42
CA VAL A 180 -9.52 -13.47 15.56
C VAL A 180 -10.89 -13.99 15.09
N VAL A 181 -11.44 -13.46 14.00
CA VAL A 181 -12.73 -13.92 13.46
C VAL A 181 -12.65 -15.38 12.98
N ILE A 182 -11.59 -15.76 12.28
CA ILE A 182 -11.42 -17.15 11.82
C ILE A 182 -11.21 -18.10 13.01
N SER A 183 -10.38 -17.69 13.99
CA SER A 183 -10.12 -18.48 15.19
C SER A 183 -11.39 -18.72 16.02
N THR A 184 -12.19 -17.69 16.23
CA THR A 184 -13.47 -17.80 16.96
C THR A 184 -14.47 -18.70 16.22
N PHE A 185 -14.55 -18.62 14.89
CA PHE A 185 -15.41 -19.49 14.09
C PHE A 185 -14.98 -20.96 14.18
N LEU A 186 -13.67 -21.25 14.11
CA LEU A 186 -13.15 -22.61 14.25
C LEU A 186 -13.42 -23.19 15.65
N VAL A 187 -13.26 -22.39 16.71
CA VAL A 187 -13.56 -22.82 18.08
C VAL A 187 -15.05 -23.14 18.24
N LEU A 188 -15.94 -22.31 17.68
CA LEU A 188 -17.38 -22.58 17.69
C LEU A 188 -17.74 -23.88 16.97
N LEU A 189 -17.13 -24.16 15.82
CA LEU A 189 -17.35 -25.42 15.09
C LEU A 189 -16.91 -26.64 15.92
N VAL A 190 -15.75 -26.56 16.59
CA VAL A 190 -15.28 -27.65 17.46
C VAL A 190 -16.21 -27.87 18.65
N LEU A 191 -16.75 -26.80 19.25
CA LEU A 191 -17.73 -26.91 20.33
C LEU A 191 -19.04 -27.52 19.85
N ILE A 192 -19.54 -27.15 18.68
CA ILE A 192 -20.77 -27.73 18.10
C ILE A 192 -20.57 -29.22 17.80
N VAL A 193 -19.42 -29.61 17.23
CA VAL A 193 -19.08 -31.02 16.98
C VAL A 193 -18.91 -31.79 18.30
N GLY A 194 -18.28 -31.19 19.31
CA GLY A 194 -18.14 -31.78 20.65
C GLY A 194 -19.50 -32.02 21.32
N VAL A 195 -20.39 -31.03 21.28
CA VAL A 195 -21.74 -31.13 21.85
C VAL A 195 -22.57 -32.18 21.11
N SER A 196 -22.53 -32.22 19.78
CA SER A 196 -23.25 -33.22 18.99
C SER A 196 -22.74 -34.64 19.28
N ILE A 197 -21.43 -34.86 19.41
CA ILE A 197 -20.88 -36.16 19.84
C ILE A 197 -21.33 -36.51 21.26
N CYS A 198 -21.33 -35.56 22.20
CA CYS A 198 -21.81 -35.77 23.56
C CYS A 198 -23.30 -36.14 23.60
N VAL A 199 -24.14 -35.50 22.80
CA VAL A 199 -25.58 -35.79 22.69
C VAL A 199 -25.82 -37.15 22.02
N CYS A 200 -25.10 -37.48 20.94
CA CYS A 200 -25.19 -38.79 20.28
C CYS A 200 -24.70 -39.95 21.16
N ARG A 201 -23.71 -39.71 22.02
CA ARG A 201 -23.26 -40.72 23.02
C ARG A 201 -24.24 -40.87 24.17
N ARG A 202 -24.95 -39.80 24.54
CA ARG A 202 -25.98 -39.83 25.60
C ARG A 202 -27.26 -40.52 25.13
N SER A 203 -27.68 -40.32 23.87
CA SER A 203 -28.84 -41.02 23.29
C SER A 203 -28.58 -42.51 23.05
N SER A 204 -27.33 -42.92 22.82
CA SER A 204 -26.94 -44.34 22.78
C SER A 204 -27.09 -45.06 24.12
N TRP A 205 -27.07 -44.36 25.26
CA TRP A 205 -27.28 -44.97 26.58
C TRP A 205 -28.78 -45.15 26.87
N SER A 206 -29.63 -44.24 26.38
CA SER A 206 -31.08 -44.28 26.61
C SER A 206 -31.81 -45.45 25.95
N HIS A 207 -31.19 -46.16 25.00
CA HIS A 207 -31.79 -47.32 24.32
C HIS A 207 -31.31 -48.70 24.85
N ARG A 208 -30.53 -48.75 25.95
CA ARG A 208 -30.15 -50.02 26.61
C ARG A 208 -30.93 -50.29 27.91
N SER A 209 -32.25 -50.23 27.84
CA SER A 209 -33.11 -50.88 28.84
C SER A 209 -34.38 -51.40 28.17
N GLY A 210 -34.48 -52.73 28.02
CA GLY A 210 -35.65 -53.39 27.44
C GLY A 210 -35.44 -54.80 26.90
N ASN A 211 -35.32 -55.77 27.82
CA ASN A 211 -35.67 -57.21 27.72
C ASN A 211 -34.89 -58.20 26.82
N SER A 212 -34.08 -59.03 27.49
CA SER A 212 -34.07 -60.50 27.36
C SER A 212 -35.31 -61.06 28.11
N ILE A 213 -36.04 -62.11 27.72
CA ILE A 213 -35.69 -63.53 27.47
C ILE A 213 -36.89 -64.18 26.75
N GLY A 214 -36.62 -65.13 25.84
CA GLY A 214 -37.62 -66.01 25.24
C GLY A 214 -36.97 -67.13 24.45
N GLN A 215 -36.34 -68.05 25.18
CA GLN A 215 -35.61 -69.23 24.73
C GLN A 215 -36.58 -70.29 24.14
N GLN A 216 -36.21 -70.94 23.04
CA GLN A 216 -35.95 -72.40 22.96
C GLN A 216 -36.03 -72.96 21.52
N ASN A 217 -34.89 -73.52 21.11
CA ASN A 217 -34.67 -74.83 20.49
C ASN A 217 -35.54 -75.28 19.30
N ALA A 218 -34.89 -75.52 18.17
CA ALA A 218 -34.78 -76.87 17.60
C ALA A 218 -33.72 -76.93 16.49
N SER A 219 -33.07 -78.08 16.44
CA SER A 219 -31.90 -78.43 15.64
C SER A 219 -32.25 -79.38 14.49
N TYR A 220 -31.34 -79.41 13.50
CA TYR A 220 -31.10 -80.38 12.41
C TYR A 220 -32.13 -80.63 11.27
N SER A 221 -31.63 -80.27 10.07
CA SER A 221 -31.50 -81.03 8.80
C SER A 221 -32.68 -81.62 8.03
N LEU A 222 -32.61 -81.33 6.71
CA LEU A 222 -32.81 -82.21 5.54
C LEU A 222 -34.22 -82.30 4.93
N GLY A 223 -34.27 -82.00 3.62
CA GLY A 223 -34.98 -82.86 2.68
C GLY A 223 -36.34 -82.38 2.15
N GLN A 224 -36.29 -81.68 1.01
CA GLN A 224 -36.89 -82.10 -0.28
C GLN A 224 -38.42 -82.24 -0.45
N MET A 225 -38.83 -81.95 -1.70
CA MET A 225 -40.12 -82.22 -2.37
C MET A 225 -41.21 -81.15 -2.16
N TYR A 226 -42.09 -80.81 -3.10
CA TYR A 226 -42.28 -81.02 -4.54
C TYR A 226 -43.55 -80.20 -4.90
N GLY A 227 -43.51 -79.48 -6.02
CA GLY A 227 -44.61 -78.88 -6.83
C GLY A 227 -46.01 -78.56 -6.27
N SER A 228 -46.54 -77.37 -6.60
CA SER A 228 -47.55 -77.22 -7.68
C SER A 228 -48.14 -75.79 -7.78
N ASN A 229 -47.99 -75.21 -8.98
CA ASN A 229 -48.91 -74.38 -9.80
C ASN A 229 -49.83 -73.29 -9.17
N GLY A 230 -50.02 -72.11 -9.79
CA GLY A 230 -49.66 -71.72 -11.15
C GLY A 230 -49.87 -70.24 -11.54
N GLN A 231 -49.23 -69.92 -12.68
CA GLN A 231 -49.42 -68.89 -13.74
C GLN A 231 -50.24 -67.63 -13.44
N VAL A 232 -49.80 -66.42 -13.87
CA VAL A 232 -49.85 -65.95 -15.27
C VAL A 232 -48.87 -64.76 -15.52
N VAL A 233 -48.01 -64.90 -16.57
CA VAL A 233 -47.51 -63.93 -17.61
C VAL A 233 -46.84 -62.60 -17.16
N LYS A 234 -45.48 -62.46 -17.19
CA LYS A 234 -44.54 -61.91 -18.25
C LYS A 234 -44.58 -60.37 -18.48
N PRO A 235 -43.53 -59.71 -19.05
CA PRO A 235 -42.07 -59.99 -19.15
C PRO A 235 -41.22 -58.77 -18.65
N THR A 236 -39.87 -58.70 -18.59
CA THR A 236 -38.89 -58.72 -19.70
C THR A 236 -37.43 -58.68 -19.18
N SER A 237 -36.58 -59.54 -19.78
CA SER A 237 -35.14 -59.41 -20.15
C SER A 237 -34.12 -58.85 -19.14
N GLY A 238 -33.01 -59.52 -18.78
CA GLY A 238 -32.27 -60.60 -19.45
C GLY A 238 -30.79 -60.19 -19.55
N SER A 239 -29.92 -60.86 -18.81
CA SER A 239 -28.46 -60.66 -18.79
C SER A 239 -27.72 -61.92 -19.22
N THR A 240 -26.41 -61.73 -19.50
CA THR A 240 -25.28 -62.68 -19.44
C THR A 240 -25.12 -63.71 -20.57
N THR A 241 -23.92 -64.15 -20.97
CA THR A 241 -22.51 -64.02 -20.49
C THR A 241 -21.58 -64.49 -21.63
N THR A 242 -20.27 -64.22 -21.62
CA THR A 242 -19.16 -65.14 -21.25
C THR A 242 -17.87 -64.54 -21.87
N LEU A 243 -16.62 -64.68 -21.43
CA LEU A 243 -15.89 -65.55 -20.48
C LEU A 243 -14.58 -64.81 -20.08
N ALA A 244 -13.92 -65.30 -19.04
CA ALA A 244 -12.73 -64.76 -18.39
C ALA A 244 -11.40 -65.09 -19.11
N ASP A 245 -10.38 -64.26 -18.89
CA ASP A 245 -9.03 -64.70 -18.46
C ASP A 245 -8.23 -63.50 -17.92
N GLY A 246 -7.47 -63.72 -16.85
CA GLY A 246 -6.80 -62.68 -16.07
C GLY A 246 -5.31 -62.51 -16.38
N ASN A 247 -4.75 -61.34 -16.01
CA ASN A 247 -3.54 -61.20 -15.19
C ASN A 247 -3.23 -59.72 -14.90
N ALA A 248 -2.65 -59.48 -13.72
CA ALA A 248 -1.78 -58.35 -13.34
C ALA A 248 -2.33 -56.91 -13.16
N THR A 249 -2.37 -56.55 -11.87
CA THR A 249 -1.83 -55.33 -11.22
C THR A 249 -2.52 -53.95 -11.37
N THR A 250 -2.94 -53.46 -10.20
CA THR A 250 -2.97 -52.05 -9.72
C THR A 250 -4.03 -51.08 -10.26
N VAL A 251 -4.87 -50.68 -9.30
CA VAL A 251 -6.03 -49.75 -9.24
C VAL A 251 -5.51 -48.30 -8.96
N PRO A 252 -6.27 -47.18 -9.07
CA PRO A 252 -7.51 -46.85 -9.81
C PRO A 252 -7.45 -45.57 -10.69
N SER A 253 -8.48 -45.44 -11.55
CA SER A 253 -9.33 -44.24 -11.82
C SER A 253 -8.64 -42.87 -12.05
N GLY A 254 -8.73 -42.21 -13.20
CA GLY A 254 -9.92 -41.99 -14.01
C GLY A 254 -10.32 -40.50 -14.00
N ASN A 255 -9.90 -39.77 -15.05
CA ASN A 255 -10.73 -38.90 -15.91
C ASN A 255 -11.51 -37.73 -15.26
N TRP A 256 -11.50 -36.44 -15.69
CA TRP A 256 -11.09 -35.66 -16.87
C TRP A 256 -10.92 -34.20 -16.39
N ARG A 257 -10.07 -33.34 -16.97
CA ARG A 257 -10.41 -32.37 -18.04
C ARG A 257 -9.14 -31.64 -18.52
N ARG A 258 -9.17 -31.27 -19.81
CA ARG A 258 -8.11 -30.82 -20.72
C ARG A 258 -7.30 -29.58 -20.28
N PRO A 259 -5.99 -29.49 -20.57
CA PRO A 259 -5.27 -28.23 -20.66
C PRO A 259 -5.13 -27.77 -22.13
N ALA A 260 -5.38 -26.48 -22.38
CA ALA A 260 -4.99 -25.80 -23.60
C ALA A 260 -3.61 -25.13 -23.39
N GLY A 261 -2.65 -25.44 -24.25
CA GLY A 261 -1.56 -24.51 -24.62
C GLY A 261 -1.81 -24.00 -26.06
N PRO A 262 -0.81 -23.46 -26.78
CA PRO A 262 0.46 -22.89 -26.33
C PRO A 262 0.91 -21.62 -27.12
N LEU A 263 2.09 -21.07 -26.76
CA LEU A 263 3.15 -20.44 -27.61
C LEU A 263 2.87 -19.23 -28.55
N GLY A 264 3.76 -18.23 -28.49
CA GLY A 264 4.40 -17.69 -29.70
C GLY A 264 4.33 -16.17 -29.97
N PHE A 265 5.48 -15.50 -29.77
CA PHE A 265 6.08 -14.36 -30.49
C PHE A 265 5.26 -13.49 -31.47
N ARG A 266 5.40 -12.15 -31.34
CA ARG A 266 5.83 -11.24 -32.43
C ARG A 266 6.11 -9.80 -31.93
N LYS A 267 7.35 -9.33 -32.09
CA LYS A 267 7.71 -7.89 -32.16
C LYS A 267 7.45 -7.38 -33.59
N PRO A 268 7.00 -6.14 -33.79
CA PRO A 268 7.17 -5.42 -35.06
C PRO A 268 8.43 -4.52 -35.06
N PRO A 269 8.97 -4.18 -36.25
CA PRO A 269 10.30 -3.59 -36.41
C PRO A 269 10.31 -2.05 -36.39
N ALA A 270 11.54 -1.54 -36.20
CA ALA A 270 11.94 -0.14 -36.28
C ALA A 270 11.70 0.49 -37.67
N ARG A 271 11.43 1.80 -37.69
CA ARG A 271 11.36 2.63 -38.90
C ARG A 271 12.30 3.83 -38.71
N ASP A 272 13.30 3.91 -39.57
CA ASP A 272 14.22 5.03 -39.71
C ASP A 272 13.65 6.15 -40.60
N ARG A 273 13.80 7.40 -40.13
CA ARG A 273 14.15 8.70 -40.80
C ARG A 273 13.37 9.21 -42.04
N PRO A 274 13.21 10.54 -42.27
CA PRO A 274 14.35 11.50 -42.41
C PRO A 274 14.15 12.96 -41.88
N TYR A 275 15.26 13.71 -41.91
CA TYR A 275 15.47 15.14 -41.61
C TYR A 275 14.88 16.10 -42.66
N CYS A 276 14.66 17.37 -42.26
CA CYS A 276 15.18 18.65 -42.84
C CYS A 276 14.21 19.84 -42.58
N PRO A 277 14.60 21.12 -42.75
CA PRO A 277 15.71 21.87 -42.14
C PRO A 277 15.24 23.21 -41.50
N ALA A 278 16.18 23.93 -40.90
CA ALA A 278 16.02 25.31 -40.44
C ALA A 278 15.79 26.29 -41.61
N GLY A 279 14.99 27.32 -41.34
CA GLY A 279 14.83 28.55 -42.10
C GLY A 279 14.69 29.71 -41.12
#